data_AF-A0A1I1VJ74-F1
#
_entry.id   AF-A0A1I1VJ74-F1
#
_cell.length_a   1.000
_cell.length_b   1.000
_cell.length_c   1.000
_cell.angle_alpha   90.00
_cell.angle_beta   90.00
_cell.angle_gamma   90.00
#
_symmetry.space_group_name_H-M   'P 1'
#
loop_
_entity.id
_entity.type
_entity.pdbx_description
1 polymer ?
#
loop_
_entity_poly.entity_id
_entity_poly.type
_entity_poly.pdbx_seq_one_letter_code
_entity_poly.pdbx_strand_id
1 'polypeptide(L)'
;MFVHNKRLQYTVRVAGPNPGLANLLLEQFGGPQGELAAAMRYFTQGLAEDDAGRKDLLLDIATEELSHLEIIGSIVGMLNPPRVIWPRRWKRRRRFTAR
;
A
#
# COMPACT_ATOMS: atom_id res chain seq x y z
N MET A 1 3.37 2.35 18.19
CA MET A 1 3.05 0.93 17.92
C MET A 1 2.23 0.88 16.64
N PHE A 2 2.55 0.00 15.68
CA PHE A 2 1.73 -0.18 14.48
C PHE A 2 0.78 -1.36 14.63
N VAL A 3 -0.42 -1.25 14.06
CA VAL A 3 -1.41 -2.34 13.98
C VAL A 3 -1.86 -2.47 12.54
N HIS A 4 -1.89 -3.70 12.02
CA HIS A 4 -2.37 -3.97 10.67
C HIS A 4 -3.79 -4.55 10.72
N ASN A 5 -4.73 -3.87 10.07
CA ASN A 5 -6.06 -4.38 9.80
C ASN A 5 -6.09 -4.95 8.38
N LYS A 6 -6.65 -6.15 8.20
CA LYS A 6 -6.74 -6.80 6.87
C LYS A 6 -7.71 -6.11 5.90
N ARG A 7 -8.54 -5.18 6.40
CA ARG A 7 -9.45 -4.41 5.58
C ARG A 7 -8.67 -3.26 4.95
N LEU A 8 -8.69 -3.18 3.62
CA LEU A 8 -8.15 -2.02 2.91
C LEU A 8 -8.92 -0.76 3.30
N GLN A 9 -8.22 0.37 3.38
CA GLN A 9 -8.82 1.69 3.58
C GLN A 9 -9.85 2.01 2.49
N TYR A 10 -9.60 1.55 1.25
CA TYR A 10 -10.54 1.62 0.14
C TYR A 10 -10.61 0.30 -0.64
N THR A 11 -11.81 -0.10 -1.06
CA THR A 11 -12.00 -1.33 -1.82
C THR A 11 -11.65 -1.10 -3.28
N VAL A 12 -10.61 -1.79 -3.76
CA VAL A 12 -10.15 -1.71 -5.14
C VAL A 12 -10.64 -2.87 -5.99
N ARG A 13 -10.89 -2.61 -7.28
CA ARG A 13 -11.33 -3.59 -8.27
C ARG A 13 -10.58 -3.33 -9.58
N VAL A 14 -10.21 -4.39 -10.29
CA VAL A 14 -9.60 -4.32 -11.63
C VAL A 14 -10.41 -5.19 -12.59
N ALA A 15 -10.54 -4.75 -13.85
CA ALA A 15 -11.32 -5.49 -14.85
C ALA A 15 -10.63 -6.78 -15.33
N GLY A 16 -9.29 -6.81 -15.32
CA GLY A 16 -8.49 -7.97 -15.72
C GLY A 16 -6.99 -7.69 -15.61
N PRO A 17 -6.14 -8.71 -15.86
CA PRO A 17 -4.70 -8.55 -15.82
C PRO A 17 -4.18 -7.52 -16.84
N ASN A 18 -3.30 -6.63 -16.41
CA ASN A 18 -2.58 -5.69 -17.28
C ASN A 18 -1.16 -5.46 -16.72
N PRO A 19 -0.18 -6.27 -17.14
CA PRO A 19 1.19 -6.17 -16.63
C PRO A 19 1.88 -4.84 -16.94
N GLY A 20 1.54 -4.19 -18.06
CA GLY A 20 2.09 -2.88 -18.41
C GLY A 20 1.65 -1.80 -17.43
N LEU A 21 0.36 -1.76 -17.10
CA LEU A 21 -0.17 -0.85 -16.07
C LEU A 21 0.39 -1.19 -14.69
N ALA A 22 0.52 -2.48 -14.35
CA ALA A 22 1.14 -2.91 -13.10
C ALA A 22 2.56 -2.37 -12.95
N ASN A 23 3.35 -2.39 -14.04
CA ASN A 23 4.70 -1.86 -14.06
C ASN A 23 4.74 -0.34 -13.88
N LEU A 24 3.81 0.40 -14.50
CA LEU A 24 3.71 1.86 -14.30
C LEU A 24 3.33 2.21 -12.85
N LEU A 25 2.43 1.43 -12.23
CA LEU A 25 2.02 1.65 -10.85
C LEU A 25 3.12 1.35 -9.81
N LEU A 26 4.20 0.66 -10.18
CA LEU A 26 5.37 0.52 -9.30
C LEU A 26 6.03 1.86 -8.99
N GLU A 27 5.90 2.85 -9.89
CA GLU A 27 6.36 4.21 -9.64
C GLU A 27 5.59 4.86 -8.47
N GLN A 28 4.27 4.66 -8.42
CA GLN A 28 3.46 5.13 -7.28
C GLN A 28 3.71 4.30 -6.02
N PHE A 29 4.08 3.03 -6.15
CA PHE A 29 4.40 2.20 -4.98
C PHE A 29 5.74 2.61 -4.33
N GLY A 30 6.83 2.56 -5.09
CA GLY A 30 8.19 2.68 -4.55
C GLY A 30 9.09 3.67 -5.29
N GLY A 31 8.55 4.43 -6.24
CA GLY A 31 9.29 5.51 -6.90
C GLY A 31 9.60 6.66 -5.94
N PRO A 32 10.45 7.61 -6.35
CA PRO A 32 10.87 8.73 -5.50
C PRO A 32 9.72 9.62 -5.00
N GLN A 33 8.63 9.68 -5.78
CA GLN A 33 7.40 10.40 -5.44
C GLN A 33 6.23 9.47 -5.10
N GLY A 34 6.50 8.18 -4.89
CA GLY A 34 5.49 7.20 -4.51
C GLY A 34 5.10 7.24 -3.03
N GLU A 35 4.09 6.44 -2.69
CA GLU A 35 3.47 6.39 -1.36
C GLU A 35 4.47 5.98 -0.28
N LEU A 36 5.39 5.06 -0.58
CA LEU A 36 6.43 4.66 0.39
C LEU A 36 7.34 5.85 0.72
N ALA A 37 7.72 6.63 -0.29
CA ALA A 37 8.56 7.80 -0.08
C ALA A 37 7.81 8.89 0.70
N ALA A 38 6.52 9.11 0.41
CA ALA A 38 5.66 10.02 1.15
C ALA A 38 5.52 9.60 2.62
N ALA A 39 5.14 8.35 2.87
CA ALA A 39 5.02 7.78 4.21
C ALA A 39 6.30 7.99 5.03
N MET A 40 7.47 7.66 4.44
CA MET A 40 8.74 7.79 5.15
C MET A 40 9.13 9.26 5.39
N ARG A 41 8.83 10.18 4.46
CA ARG A 41 9.07 11.61 4.65
C ARG A 41 8.27 12.16 5.82
N TYR A 42 6.95 11.96 5.81
CA TYR A 42 6.09 12.46 6.89
C TYR A 42 6.41 11.79 8.23
N PHE A 43 6.72 10.49 8.22
CA PHE A 43 7.11 9.78 9.43
C PHE A 43 8.38 10.34 10.07
N THR A 44 9.43 10.54 9.27
CA THR A 44 10.70 11.08 9.75
C THR A 44 10.59 12.54 10.19
N GLN A 45 9.79 13.35 9.48
CA GLN A 45 9.45 14.71 9.90
C GLN A 45 8.70 14.72 11.24
N GLY A 46 7.69 13.87 11.42
CA GLY A 46 6.95 13.77 12.68
C GLY A 46 7.82 13.34 13.85
N LEU A 47 8.81 12.47 13.64
CA LEU A 47 9.76 12.11 14.69
C LEU A 47 10.65 13.28 15.13
N ALA A 48 10.99 14.18 14.20
CA ALA A 48 11.84 15.35 14.44
C ALA A 48 11.07 16.62 14.84
N GLU A 49 9.74 16.56 14.90
CA GLU A 49 8.89 17.70 15.25
C GLU A 49 8.71 17.82 16.78
N ASP A 50 8.76 19.07 17.25
CA ASP A 50 8.64 19.45 18.65
C ASP A 50 7.21 19.88 19.02
N ASP A 51 6.49 20.48 18.08
CA ASP A 51 5.10 20.85 18.28
C ASP A 51 4.20 19.61 18.26
N ALA A 52 3.50 19.37 19.37
CA ALA A 52 2.69 18.16 19.55
C ALA A 52 1.58 18.03 18.49
N GLY A 53 0.94 19.13 18.10
CA GLY A 53 -0.16 19.10 17.12
C GLY A 53 0.32 18.77 15.71
N ARG A 54 1.41 19.39 15.26
CA ARG A 54 2.01 19.10 13.95
C ARG A 54 2.62 17.71 13.91
N LYS A 55 3.22 17.25 15.00
CA LYS A 55 3.74 15.89 15.13
C LYS A 55 2.63 14.85 14.94
N ASP A 56 1.50 15.03 15.62
CA ASP A 56 0.34 14.14 15.51
C ASP A 56 -0.17 14.10 14.07
N LEU A 57 -0.39 15.26 13.46
CA LEU A 57 -0.81 15.39 12.07
C LEU A 57 0.15 14.68 11.08
N LEU A 58 1.46 14.87 11.25
CA LEU A 58 2.46 14.24 10.38
C LEU A 58 2.45 12.71 10.51
N LEU A 59 2.28 12.19 11.72
CA LEU A 59 2.20 10.75 11.95
C LEU A 59 0.87 10.15 11.48
N ASP A 60 -0.23 10.89 11.56
CA ASP A 60 -1.52 10.52 10.96
C ASP A 60 -1.40 10.38 9.45
N ILE A 61 -0.86 11.41 8.78
CA ILE A 61 -0.65 11.40 7.32
C ILE A 61 0.30 10.25 6.96
N ALA A 62 1.44 10.10 7.65
CA ALA A 62 2.38 9.02 7.37
C ALA A 62 1.73 7.63 7.46
N THR A 63 0.80 7.44 8.40
CA THR A 63 0.08 6.18 8.59
C THR A 63 -0.98 5.97 7.51
N GLU A 64 -1.63 7.03 7.04
CA GLU A 64 -2.53 6.99 5.88
C GLU A 64 -1.77 6.62 4.59
N GLU A 65 -0.58 7.18 4.34
CA GLU A 65 0.21 6.85 3.14
C GLU A 65 0.63 5.37 3.10
N LEU A 66 0.79 4.72 4.27
CA LEU A 66 1.00 3.26 4.31
C LEU A 66 -0.23 2.47 3.87
N SER A 67 -1.43 3.02 4.08
CA SER A 67 -2.69 2.44 3.59
C SER A 67 -2.84 2.64 2.08
N HIS A 68 -2.45 3.81 1.56
CA HIS A 68 -2.35 4.05 0.11
C HIS A 68 -1.37 3.08 -0.55
N LEU A 69 -0.20 2.87 0.07
CA LEU A 69 0.79 1.90 -0.39
C LEU A 69 0.21 0.47 -0.47
N GLU A 70 -0.58 0.04 0.53
CA GLU A 70 -1.25 -1.27 0.51
C GLU A 70 -2.29 -1.37 -0.63
N ILE A 71 -3.02 -0.28 -0.90
CA ILE A 71 -3.96 -0.19 -2.03
C ILE A 71 -3.20 -0.36 -3.36
N ILE A 72 -2.13 0.41 -3.60
CA ILE A 72 -1.34 0.32 -4.84
C ILE A 72 -0.74 -1.08 -4.99
N GLY A 73 -0.15 -1.64 -3.94
CA GLY A 73 0.39 -3.00 -3.95
C GLY A 73 -0.67 -4.06 -4.25
N SER A 74 -1.89 -3.88 -3.71
CA SER A 74 -3.03 -4.74 -4.01
C SER A 74 -3.44 -4.66 -5.48
N ILE A 75 -3.51 -3.45 -6.06
CA ILE A 75 -3.80 -3.24 -7.49
C ILE A 75 -2.75 -3.92 -8.35
N VAL A 76 -1.46 -3.69 -8.09
CA VAL A 76 -0.35 -4.33 -8.80
C VAL A 76 -0.47 -5.86 -8.74
N GLY A 77 -0.77 -6.41 -7.56
CA GLY A 77 -0.94 -7.85 -7.37
C GLY A 77 -2.16 -8.44 -8.09
N MET A 78 -3.21 -7.66 -8.31
CA MET A 78 -4.39 -8.05 -9.10
C MET A 78 -4.15 -7.92 -10.61
N LEU A 79 -3.41 -6.90 -11.05
CA LEU A 79 -3.07 -6.66 -12.46
C LEU A 79 -1.98 -7.61 -12.99
N ASN A 80 -1.09 -8.06 -12.12
CA ASN A 80 -0.03 -9.02 -12.45
C ASN A 80 -0.11 -10.26 -11.53
N PRO A 81 -1.16 -11.09 -11.66
CA PRO A 81 -1.34 -12.24 -10.80
C PRO A 81 -0.17 -13.23 -11.01
N PRO A 82 0.48 -13.71 -9.93
CA PRO A 82 1.63 -14.60 -10.06
C PRO A 82 1.20 -15.91 -10.73
N ARG A 83 1.98 -16.36 -11.72
CA ARG A 83 1.79 -17.65 -12.43
C ARG A 83 2.05 -18.91 -11.58
N VAL A 84 1.95 -18.81 -10.25
CA VAL A 84 2.20 -19.86 -9.23
C VAL A 84 3.68 -20.12 -8.92
N ILE A 85 4.18 -19.47 -7.86
CA ILE A 85 5.17 -20.07 -6.92
C ILE A 85 4.84 -19.54 -5.51
N TRP A 86 3.79 -20.06 -4.89
CA TRP A 86 3.58 -19.89 -3.44
C TRP A 86 3.22 -21.25 -2.84
N PRO A 87 3.83 -21.63 -1.70
CA PRO A 87 3.48 -22.86 -0.99
C PRO A 87 1.97 -22.90 -0.72
N ARG A 88 1.36 -24.10 -0.83
CA ARG A 88 -0.11 -24.31 -0.72
C ARG A 88 -0.75 -23.61 0.49
N ARG A 89 0.01 -23.43 1.59
CA ARG A 89 -0.38 -22.70 2.81
C ARG A 89 -0.83 -21.25 2.57
N TRP A 90 -0.30 -20.57 1.55
CA TRP A 90 -0.59 -19.17 1.25
C TRP A 90 -1.70 -18.98 0.20
N LYS A 91 -2.13 -20.06 -0.46
CA LYS A 91 -3.21 -20.01 -1.48
C LYS A 91 -4.60 -19.73 -0.87
N ARG A 92 -4.83 -20.11 0.40
CA ARG A 92 -6.14 -19.96 1.08
C ARG A 92 -6.56 -18.53 1.40
N ARG A 93 -5.66 -17.54 1.29
CA ARG A 93 -5.92 -16.14 1.66
C ARG A 93 -6.32 -15.22 0.50
N ARG A 94 -6.31 -15.68 -0.75
CA ARG A 94 -6.69 -14.88 -1.93
C ARG A 94 -8.16 -15.03 -2.32
N ARG A 95 -9.09 -14.89 -1.37
CA ARG A 95 -10.44 -14.43 -1.74
C ARG A 95 -10.43 -12.91 -1.65
N PHE A 96 -9.62 -12.27 -2.51
CA PHE A 96 -9.91 -10.90 -2.89
C PHE A 96 -11.27 -10.95 -3.60
N THR A 97 -12.21 -10.18 -3.09
CA THR A 97 -13.63 -10.24 -3.40
C THR A 97 -13.89 -9.94 -4.88
N ALA A 98 -13.87 -11.00 -5.70
CA ALA A 98 -14.63 -11.07 -6.94
C ALA A 98 -16.05 -11.54 -6.58
N ARG A 99 -16.88 -10.59 -6.16
CA ARG A 99 -18.35 -10.60 -6.33
C ARG A 99 -18.78 -9.19 -6.65
#